data_AF-A0A9K3HXL8-F1
#
_entry.id   AF-A0A9K3HXL8-F1
#
_cell.length_a   1.000
_cell.length_b   1.000
_cell.length_c   1.000
_cell.angle_alpha   90.00
_cell.angle_beta   90.00
_cell.angle_gamma   90.00
#
_symmetry.space_group_name_H-M   'P 1'
#
loop_
_entity.id
_entity.type
_entity.pdbx_description
1 polymer ?
#
loop_
_entity_poly.entity_id
_entity_poly.type
_entity_poly.pdbx_seq_one_letter_code
_entity_poly.pdbx_strand_id
1 'polypeptide(L)'
;MYPDKILCVWVLKKGGRFLCLELSHVDTPVFKQLYDYYSFSVIPVLGELVAGDRDSYQYLVESVRRFPPQEVFASMIADAGFQKVEYENLVGGVVVIHSGLKI
;
A
#
# COMPACT_ATOMS: atom_id res chain seq x y z
N MET A 1 -14.26 -1.38 4.21
CA MET A 1 -13.29 -1.85 5.23
C MET A 1 -12.00 -1.02 5.13
N TYR A 2 -12.08 0.30 5.39
CA TYR A 2 -10.91 1.20 5.54
C TYR A 2 -11.08 2.42 6.48
N PRO A 3 -12.17 2.61 7.26
CA PRO A 3 -12.30 3.81 8.09
C PRO A 3 -11.23 3.88 9.21
N ASP A 4 -10.65 2.74 9.58
CA ASP A 4 -9.78 2.61 10.75
C ASP A 4 -8.34 3.09 10.48
N LYS A 5 -7.89 3.11 9.21
CA LYS A 5 -6.50 3.44 8.86
C LYS A 5 -6.13 4.92 9.02
N ILE A 6 -7.11 5.80 9.21
CA ILE A 6 -6.86 7.26 9.28
C ILE A 6 -7.32 7.85 10.61
N LEU A 7 -7.41 7.01 11.65
CA LEU A 7 -7.55 7.44 13.04
C LEU A 7 -6.37 8.29 13.51
N CYS A 8 -5.23 8.22 12.82
CA CYS A 8 -4.02 9.01 13.10
C CYS A 8 -4.29 10.52 13.14
N VAL A 9 -5.30 11.01 12.42
CA VAL A 9 -5.69 12.43 12.47
C VAL A 9 -6.09 12.84 13.88
N TRP A 10 -6.66 11.95 14.70
CA TRP A 10 -7.10 12.29 16.06
C TRP A 10 -5.94 12.33 17.06
N VAL A 11 -4.89 11.56 16.80
CA VAL A 11 -3.72 11.43 17.70
C VAL A 11 -2.66 12.51 17.43
N LEU A 12 -2.48 12.93 16.17
CA LEU A 12 -1.47 13.93 15.83
C LEU A 12 -1.78 15.29 16.48
N LYS A 13 -0.75 16.02 16.88
CA LYS A 13 -0.89 17.43 17.29
C LYS A 13 -1.13 18.31 16.06
N LYS A 14 -1.71 19.50 16.27
CA LYS A 14 -1.76 20.53 15.21
C LYS A 14 -0.35 20.86 14.72
N GLY A 15 -0.18 20.99 13.42
CA GLY A 15 1.11 21.08 12.73
C GLY A 15 1.84 19.75 12.54
N GLY A 16 1.28 18.63 13.00
CA GLY A 16 1.88 17.30 12.84
C GLY A 16 1.82 16.79 11.40
N ARG A 17 2.86 16.05 11.00
CA ARG A 17 2.93 15.41 9.68
C ARG A 17 2.67 13.92 9.78
N PHE A 18 1.76 13.43 8.96
CA PHE A 18 1.53 12.02 8.68
C PHE A 18 2.44 11.58 7.53
N LEU A 19 3.06 10.41 7.68
CA LEU A 19 3.87 9.74 6.67
C LEU A 19 3.51 8.25 6.71
N CYS A 20 3.16 7.68 5.56
CA CYS A 20 2.83 6.28 5.41
C CYS A 20 3.58 5.74 4.20
N LEU A 21 4.47 4.77 4.45
CA LEU A 21 5.16 4.02 3.40
C LEU A 21 4.46 2.67 3.28
N GLU A 22 3.90 2.40 2.12
CA GLU A 22 3.19 1.16 1.83
C GLU A 22 3.54 0.60 0.46
N LEU A 23 3.33 -0.70 0.30
CA LEU A 23 3.40 -1.35 -1.01
C LEU A 23 2.16 -0.95 -1.82
N SER A 24 2.36 -0.63 -3.08
CA SER A 24 1.26 -0.13 -3.93
C SER A 24 1.21 -0.79 -5.31
N HIS A 25 0.22 -0.39 -6.07
CA HIS A 25 -0.04 -0.92 -7.40
C HIS A 25 1.01 -0.38 -8.37
N VAL A 26 1.68 -1.28 -9.09
CA VAL A 26 2.58 -0.91 -10.18
C VAL A 26 1.73 -0.56 -11.38
N ASP A 27 1.72 0.72 -11.78
CA ASP A 27 0.92 1.22 -12.92
C ASP A 27 1.45 0.77 -14.29
N THR A 28 2.57 0.04 -14.34
CA THR A 28 3.14 -0.44 -15.59
C THR A 28 2.45 -1.73 -16.06
N PRO A 29 1.77 -1.75 -17.24
CA PRO A 29 1.00 -2.91 -17.73
C PRO A 29 1.83 -4.20 -17.85
N VAL A 30 3.12 -4.06 -18.15
CA VAL A 30 4.08 -5.17 -18.26
C VAL A 30 4.36 -5.82 -16.91
N PHE A 31 4.44 -5.01 -15.84
CA PHE A 31 4.67 -5.53 -14.49
C PHE A 31 3.44 -6.23 -13.95
N LYS A 32 2.22 -5.79 -14.27
CA LYS A 32 0.99 -6.50 -13.87
C LYS A 32 0.96 -7.92 -14.42
N GLN A 33 1.30 -8.10 -15.70
CA GLN A 33 1.35 -9.42 -16.33
C GLN A 33 2.50 -10.28 -15.78
N LEU A 34 3.68 -9.69 -15.58
CA LEU A 34 4.82 -10.39 -14.99
C LEU A 34 4.55 -10.78 -13.52
N TYR A 35 3.87 -9.92 -12.77
CA TYR A 35 3.49 -10.16 -11.38
C TYR A 35 2.40 -11.22 -11.29
N ASP A 36 1.40 -11.22 -12.17
CA ASP A 36 0.39 -12.28 -12.23
C ASP A 36 1.03 -13.62 -12.60
N TYR A 37 1.94 -13.64 -13.57
CA TYR A 37 2.67 -14.86 -13.97
C TYR A 37 3.61 -15.37 -12.87
N TYR A 38 4.36 -14.47 -12.23
CA TYR A 38 5.22 -14.77 -11.07
C TYR A 38 4.38 -15.23 -9.88
N SER A 39 3.21 -14.62 -9.65
CA SER A 39 2.31 -15.01 -8.56
C SER A 39 1.71 -16.40 -8.77
N PHE A 40 1.30 -16.74 -9.99
CA PHE A 40 0.73 -18.05 -10.29
C PHE A 40 1.78 -19.17 -10.26
N SER A 41 3.02 -18.87 -10.65
CA SER A 41 4.06 -19.90 -10.86
C SER A 41 5.07 -20.00 -9.72
N VAL A 42 5.41 -18.88 -9.07
CA VAL A 42 6.54 -18.79 -8.13
C VAL A 42 6.09 -18.76 -6.68
N ILE A 43 4.94 -18.15 -6.34
CA ILE A 43 4.43 -18.15 -4.96
C ILE A 43 4.15 -19.56 -4.41
N PRO A 44 3.54 -20.49 -5.17
CA PRO A 44 3.29 -21.84 -4.66
C PRO A 44 4.60 -22.57 -4.34
N VAL A 45 5.62 -22.41 -5.20
CA VAL A 45 6.90 -23.12 -5.11
C VAL A 45 7.82 -22.48 -4.06
N LEU A 46 7.88 -21.15 -3.94
CA LEU A 46 8.63 -20.47 -2.89
C LEU A 46 8.00 -20.64 -1.51
N GLY A 47 6.67 -20.68 -1.42
CA GLY A 47 5.96 -20.98 -0.17
C GLY A 47 6.26 -22.39 0.36
N GLU A 48 6.48 -23.35 -0.55
CA GLU A 48 6.88 -24.72 -0.24
C GLU A 48 8.37 -24.83 0.13
N LEU A 49 9.25 -24.01 -0.47
CA LEU A 49 10.69 -24.07 -0.26
C LEU A 49 11.21 -23.31 0.97
N VAL A 50 10.56 -22.21 1.38
CA VAL A 50 11.18 -21.24 2.31
C VAL A 50 10.68 -21.33 3.76
N ALA A 51 9.42 -21.72 4.02
CA ALA A 51 8.89 -21.53 5.38
C ALA A 51 7.86 -22.54 5.90
N GLY A 52 7.27 -23.40 5.07
CA GLY A 52 6.11 -24.20 5.51
C GLY A 52 4.90 -23.34 5.92
N ASP A 53 4.91 -22.04 5.62
CA ASP A 53 3.83 -21.09 5.88
C ASP A 53 3.49 -20.33 4.59
N ARG A 54 2.76 -21.06 3.73
CA ARG A 54 2.19 -20.57 2.48
C ARG A 54 1.19 -19.44 2.72
N ASP A 55 0.50 -19.47 3.85
CA ASP A 55 -0.61 -18.58 4.16
C ASP A 55 -0.12 -17.16 4.41
N SER A 56 1.03 -16.99 5.06
CA SER A 56 1.67 -15.68 5.27
C SER A 56 2.05 -14.97 3.97
N TYR A 57 2.59 -15.69 2.98
CA TYR A 57 2.94 -15.10 1.69
C TYR A 57 1.72 -14.84 0.81
N GLN A 58 0.72 -15.73 0.84
CA GLN A 58 -0.56 -15.47 0.19
C GLN A 58 -1.23 -14.23 0.76
N TYR A 59 -1.22 -14.05 2.09
CA TYR A 59 -1.74 -12.87 2.74
C TYR A 59 -0.99 -11.60 2.31
N LEU A 60 0.34 -11.65 2.19
CA LEU A 60 1.11 -10.49 1.70
C LEU A 60 0.64 -10.07 0.30
N VAL A 61 0.56 -11.01 -0.64
CA VAL A 61 0.14 -10.70 -2.01
C VAL A 61 -1.32 -10.26 -2.09
N GLU A 62 -2.19 -10.90 -1.31
CA GLU A 62 -3.59 -10.54 -1.24
C GLU A 62 -3.80 -9.16 -0.60
N SER A 63 -3.05 -8.82 0.44
CA SER A 63 -3.13 -7.51 1.11
C SER A 63 -2.67 -6.37 0.19
N VAL A 64 -1.63 -6.58 -0.61
CA VAL A 64 -1.19 -5.62 -1.64
C VAL A 64 -2.30 -5.43 -2.69
N ARG A 65 -2.90 -6.52 -3.18
CA ARG A 65 -3.99 -6.46 -4.18
C ARG A 65 -5.27 -5.79 -3.66
N ARG A 66 -5.56 -5.94 -2.37
CA ARG A 66 -6.71 -5.28 -1.73
C ARG A 66 -6.39 -3.83 -1.37
N PHE A 67 -5.15 -3.37 -1.40
CA PHE A 67 -4.81 -2.01 -1.01
C PHE A 67 -5.33 -1.01 -2.05
N PRO A 68 -5.92 0.15 -1.64
CA PRO A 68 -6.39 1.14 -2.60
C PRO A 68 -5.26 1.71 -3.47
N PRO A 69 -5.52 2.07 -4.74
CA PRO A 69 -4.56 2.80 -5.57
C PRO A 69 -4.11 4.11 -4.91
N GLN A 70 -2.94 4.60 -5.32
CA GLN A 70 -2.25 5.74 -4.72
C GLN A 70 -3.13 6.98 -4.61
N GLU A 71 -3.80 7.35 -5.70
CA GLU A 71 -4.69 8.52 -5.77
C GLU A 71 -5.93 8.35 -4.88
N VAL A 72 -6.49 7.14 -4.85
CA VAL A 72 -7.64 6.81 -4.01
C VAL A 72 -7.26 6.90 -2.54
N PHE A 73 -6.11 6.36 -2.17
CA PHE A 73 -5.62 6.42 -0.80
C PHE A 73 -5.28 7.85 -0.36
N ALA A 74 -4.68 8.65 -1.24
CA ALA A 74 -4.46 10.07 -1.01
C ALA A 74 -5.78 10.83 -0.77
N SER A 75 -6.81 10.53 -1.56
CA SER A 75 -8.15 11.11 -1.37
C SER A 75 -8.74 10.72 -0.02
N MET A 76 -8.60 9.46 0.39
CA MET A 76 -9.05 9.01 1.71
C MET A 76 -8.33 9.75 2.85
N ILE A 77 -7.02 9.99 2.72
CA ILE A 77 -6.24 10.76 3.71
C ILE A 77 -6.76 12.20 3.80
N ALA A 78 -7.09 12.81 2.66
CA ALA A 78 -7.68 14.16 2.63
C ALA A 78 -9.07 14.18 3.28
N ASP A 79 -9.93 13.21 2.96
CA ASP A 79 -11.29 13.08 3.52
C ASP A 79 -11.28 12.89 5.04
N ALA A 80 -10.23 12.27 5.59
CA ALA A 80 -10.06 12.13 7.03
C ALA A 80 -9.66 13.44 7.74
N GLY A 81 -9.35 14.52 7.00
CA GLY A 81 -9.07 15.84 7.55
C GLY A 81 -7.60 16.27 7.52
N PHE A 82 -6.72 15.50 6.87
CA PHE A 82 -5.37 15.98 6.56
C PHE A 82 -5.40 16.97 5.39
N GLN A 83 -4.50 17.94 5.41
CA GLN A 83 -4.30 18.89 4.32
C GLN A 83 -2.92 18.71 3.68
N LYS A 84 -2.72 19.31 2.49
CA LYS A 84 -1.47 19.17 1.72
C LYS A 84 -1.07 17.70 1.56
N VAL A 85 -2.04 16.89 1.14
CA VAL A 85 -1.84 15.46 0.95
C VAL A 85 -1.11 15.26 -0.37
N GLU A 86 0.00 14.53 -0.30
CA GLU A 86 0.88 14.24 -1.42
C GLU A 86 1.27 12.76 -1.37
N TYR A 87 1.60 12.18 -2.53
CA TYR A 87 2.21 10.86 -2.59
C TYR A 87 3.39 10.84 -3.56
N GLU A 88 4.38 10.00 -3.27
CA GLU A 88 5.57 9.81 -4.08
C GLU A 88 5.76 8.33 -4.40
N ASN A 89 5.79 8.00 -5.69
CA ASN A 89 6.04 6.65 -6.16
C ASN A 89 7.55 6.36 -6.16
N LEU A 90 7.93 5.31 -5.46
CA LEU A 90 9.29 4.77 -5.43
C LEU A 90 9.35 3.46 -6.22
N VAL A 91 10.52 3.18 -6.81
CA VAL A 91 10.79 1.94 -7.55
C VAL A 91 9.70 1.65 -8.61
N GLY A 92 9.31 2.68 -9.37
CA GLY A 92 8.30 2.55 -10.42
C GLY A 92 6.88 2.27 -9.93
N GLY A 93 6.57 2.56 -8.66
CA GLY A 93 5.22 2.42 -8.08
C GLY A 93 5.03 1.17 -7.20
N VAL A 94 6.06 0.34 -7.05
CA VAL A 94 6.03 -0.82 -6.14
C VAL A 94 5.86 -0.35 -4.68
N VAL A 95 6.52 0.75 -4.32
CA VAL A 95 6.46 1.35 -2.99
C VAL A 95 6.01 2.79 -3.14
N VAL A 96 5.17 3.26 -2.23
CA VAL A 96 4.65 4.63 -2.28
C VAL A 96 4.70 5.23 -0.89
N ILE A 97 5.11 6.49 -0.82
CA ILE A 97 5.06 7.29 0.40
C ILE A 97 3.91 8.26 0.27
N HIS A 98 2.90 8.15 1.13
CA HIS A 98 1.86 9.14 1.32
C HIS A 98 2.20 10.07 2.47
N SER A 99 1.96 11.36 2.31
CA SER A 99 2.16 12.36 3.34
C SER A 99 0.96 13.28 3.48
N GLY A 100 0.76 13.85 4.67
CA GLY A 100 -0.29 14.83 4.93
C GLY A 100 -0.01 15.63 6.19
N LEU A 101 -0.58 16.82 6.30
CA LEU A 101 -0.42 17.72 7.44
C LEU A 101 -1.74 17.86 8.20
N LYS A 102 -1.70 17.65 9.53
CA LYS A 102 -2.81 18.00 10.41
C LYS A 102 -2.67 19.46 10.79
N ILE A 103 -3.61 20.30 10.35
CA ILE A 103 -3.64 21.73 10.68
C ILE A 103 -4.56 21.97 11.89
#